data_AF-A0A183ETB4-F1
#
_entry.id   AF-A0A183ETB4-F1
#
_cell.length_a   1.000
_cell.length_b   1.000
_cell.length_c   1.000
_cell.angle_alpha   90.00
_cell.angle_beta   90.00
_cell.angle_gamma   90.00
#
_symmetry.space_group_name_H-M   'P 1'
#
loop_
_entity.id
_entity.type
_entity.pdbx_description
1 polymer ?
#
loop_
_entity_poly.entity_id
_entity_poly.type
_entity_poly.pdbx_seq_one_letter_code
_entity_poly.pdbx_strand_id
1 'polypeptide(L)'
;MINLVESAESSYNNAQWIAKSRILTYAKLIYYRMFAVLYWLSGICSKLVMVNGTWTREHIVTLLGIDDRTYLIYPPCNVDKLLKINSKAEKLLSEEGRVQMLSIGQIRPEKDHRLQICFLAELKKRLVKENLDYKVRLVICGGCRDQQDVQRAKDLQLYAEEMGLTDDDLEWALNVSADKLASLLEYRFVLFAKIELPFWCENRIPPKCTHMT
;
A
#
# COMPACT_ATOMS: atom_id res chain seq x y z
N MET A 1 -12.52 -10.19 -5.92
CA MET A 1 -12.13 -11.36 -5.07
C MET A 1 -12.41 -12.68 -5.76
N ILE A 2 -13.62 -12.92 -6.30
CA ILE A 2 -13.93 -14.16 -7.03
C ILE A 2 -12.95 -14.39 -8.19
N ASN A 3 -12.77 -13.40 -9.06
CA ASN A 3 -11.84 -13.48 -10.20
C ASN A 3 -10.38 -13.77 -9.78
N LEU A 4 -9.94 -13.24 -8.64
CA LEU A 4 -8.58 -13.48 -8.10
C LEU A 4 -8.38 -14.91 -7.60
N VAL A 5 -9.44 -15.55 -7.09
CA VAL A 5 -9.39 -16.95 -6.67
C VAL A 5 -9.57 -17.88 -7.86
N GLU A 6 -10.38 -17.48 -8.84
CA GLU A 6 -10.57 -18.18 -10.10
C GLU A 6 -9.29 -18.24 -10.94
N SER A 7 -8.49 -17.17 -10.95
CA SER A 7 -7.16 -17.15 -11.56
C SER A 7 -6.10 -17.94 -10.79
N ALA A 8 -6.44 -18.48 -9.60
CA ALA A 8 -5.53 -19.18 -8.69
C ALA A 8 -4.25 -18.37 -8.37
N GLU A 9 -4.32 -17.05 -8.41
CA GLU A 9 -3.19 -16.19 -8.09
C GLU A 9 -3.00 -16.09 -6.57
N SER A 10 -1.76 -16.23 -6.10
CA SER A 10 -1.44 -16.00 -4.70
C SER A 10 -1.43 -14.50 -4.40
N SER A 11 -2.20 -14.10 -3.40
CA SER A 11 -2.31 -12.70 -2.96
C SER A 11 -2.50 -12.66 -1.44
N TYR A 12 -2.50 -11.47 -0.83
CA TYR A 12 -2.74 -11.32 0.62
C TYR A 12 -4.10 -11.91 1.05
N ASN A 13 -5.10 -11.89 0.17
CA ASN A 13 -6.41 -12.51 0.37
C ASN A 13 -6.55 -13.91 -0.25
N ASN A 14 -5.49 -14.44 -0.88
CA ASN A 14 -5.48 -15.79 -1.44
C ASN A 14 -4.15 -16.51 -1.15
N ALA A 15 -4.10 -17.23 -0.02
CA ALA A 15 -2.90 -17.90 0.42
C ALA A 15 -2.39 -18.91 -0.62
N GLN A 16 -1.07 -19.03 -0.75
CA GLN A 16 -0.42 -19.83 -1.79
C GLN A 16 -0.81 -21.31 -1.75
N TRP A 17 -1.06 -21.88 -0.57
CA TRP A 17 -1.50 -23.27 -0.41
C TRP A 17 -2.94 -23.51 -0.87
N ILE A 18 -3.80 -22.49 -0.78
CA ILE A 18 -5.16 -22.53 -1.35
C ILE A 18 -5.04 -22.48 -2.87
N ALA A 19 -4.30 -21.50 -3.41
CA ALA A 19 -4.06 -21.34 -4.84
C ALA A 19 -3.51 -22.61 -5.51
N LYS A 20 -2.62 -23.35 -4.84
CA LYS A 20 -2.04 -24.61 -5.34
C LYS A 20 -3.01 -25.80 -5.31
N SER A 21 -4.08 -25.76 -4.53
CA SER A 21 -5.01 -26.89 -4.36
C SER A 21 -6.33 -26.63 -5.09
N ARG A 22 -6.61 -27.43 -6.13
CA ARG A 22 -7.85 -27.30 -6.91
C ARG A 22 -9.11 -27.48 -6.06
N ILE A 23 -9.06 -28.37 -5.07
CA ILE A 23 -10.19 -28.63 -4.16
C ILE A 23 -10.42 -27.42 -3.25
N LEU A 24 -9.36 -26.87 -2.64
CA LEU A 24 -9.47 -25.72 -1.74
C LEU A 24 -9.89 -24.45 -2.50
N THR A 25 -9.36 -24.26 -3.71
CA THR A 25 -9.79 -23.18 -4.61
C THR A 25 -11.28 -23.32 -4.95
N TYR A 26 -11.74 -24.52 -5.33
CA TYR A 26 -13.15 -24.76 -5.63
C TYR A 26 -14.06 -24.52 -4.41
N ALA A 27 -13.67 -25.03 -3.24
CA ALA A 27 -14.39 -24.78 -1.98
C ALA A 27 -14.46 -23.27 -1.66
N LYS A 28 -13.36 -22.53 -1.85
CA LYS A 28 -13.31 -21.08 -1.65
C LYS A 28 -14.16 -20.32 -2.67
N LEU A 29 -14.27 -20.79 -3.90
CA LEU A 29 -15.18 -20.22 -4.90
C LEU A 29 -16.64 -20.43 -4.51
N ILE A 30 -17.02 -21.63 -4.06
CA ILE A 30 -18.37 -21.88 -3.53
C ILE A 30 -18.66 -20.94 -2.36
N TYR A 31 -17.74 -20.83 -1.40
CA TYR A 31 -17.86 -19.92 -0.27
C TYR A 31 -18.11 -18.48 -0.73
N TYR A 32 -17.31 -17.95 -1.67
CA TYR A 32 -17.51 -16.57 -2.13
C TYR A 32 -18.79 -16.39 -2.95
N ARG A 33 -19.24 -17.40 -3.71
CA ARG A 33 -20.53 -17.35 -4.41
C ARG A 33 -21.70 -17.32 -3.44
N MET A 34 -21.68 -18.17 -2.40
CA MET A 34 -22.69 -18.14 -1.33
C MET A 34 -22.68 -16.78 -0.61
N PHE A 35 -21.50 -16.27 -0.27
CA PHE A 35 -21.35 -14.96 0.35
C PHE A 35 -21.89 -13.84 -0.55
N ALA A 36 -21.63 -13.89 -1.85
CA ALA A 36 -22.16 -12.94 -2.82
C ALA A 36 -23.69 -12.97 -2.88
N VAL A 37 -24.33 -14.14 -2.80
CA VAL A 37 -25.79 -14.28 -2.75
C VAL A 37 -26.36 -13.68 -1.46
N LEU A 38 -25.76 -13.98 -0.31
CA LEU A 38 -26.20 -13.40 0.97
C LEU A 38 -26.04 -11.88 0.99
N TYR A 39 -24.93 -11.38 0.45
CA TYR A 39 -24.68 -9.96 0.31
C TYR A 39 -25.68 -9.32 -0.66
N TRP A 40 -26.00 -9.99 -1.77
CA TRP A 40 -27.06 -9.58 -2.70
C TRP A 40 -28.42 -9.43 -2.03
N LEU A 41 -28.84 -10.44 -1.27
CA LEU A 41 -30.09 -10.42 -0.49
C LEU A 41 -30.13 -9.26 0.51
N SER A 42 -29.01 -8.96 1.17
CA SER A 42 -28.93 -7.80 2.06
C SER A 42 -28.96 -6.46 1.31
N GLY A 43 -28.33 -6.41 0.14
CA GLY A 43 -28.20 -5.22 -0.68
C GLY A 43 -29.52 -4.78 -1.30
N ILE A 44 -30.35 -5.72 -1.77
CA ILE A 44 -31.65 -5.42 -2.38
C ILE A 44 -32.63 -4.76 -1.40
N CYS A 45 -32.46 -4.99 -0.10
CA CYS A 45 -33.25 -4.37 0.96
C CYS A 45 -32.86 -2.90 1.26
N SER A 46 -31.74 -2.43 0.71
CA SER A 46 -31.20 -1.10 1.01
C SER A 46 -31.92 -0.03 0.22
N LYS A 47 -32.50 0.99 0.88
CA LYS A 47 -33.17 2.10 0.16
C LYS A 47 -32.20 3.03 -0.57
N LEU A 48 -30.99 3.15 -0.06
CA LEU A 48 -29.94 4.05 -0.54
C LEU A 48 -28.59 3.39 -0.27
N VAL A 49 -27.71 3.39 -1.27
CA VAL A 49 -26.33 2.90 -1.13
C VAL A 49 -25.37 4.01 -1.50
N MET A 50 -24.39 4.26 -0.63
CA MET A 50 -23.34 5.25 -0.85
C MET A 50 -22.00 4.54 -1.00
N VAL A 51 -21.24 4.90 -2.02
CA VAL A 51 -19.92 4.32 -2.33
C VAL A 51 -18.88 5.41 -2.52
N ASN A 52 -17.63 5.12 -2.18
CA ASN A 52 -16.54 6.11 -2.12
C ASN A 52 -15.58 6.08 -3.32
N GLY A 53 -15.95 5.42 -4.42
CA GLY A 53 -15.12 5.32 -5.61
C GLY A 53 -15.90 4.71 -6.77
N THR A 54 -15.48 5.05 -7.99
CA THR A 54 -16.09 4.55 -9.24
C THR A 54 -15.98 3.04 -9.34
N TRP A 55 -14.80 2.47 -9.02
CA TRP A 55 -14.60 1.03 -8.98
C TRP A 55 -15.55 0.33 -8.00
N THR A 56 -15.71 0.87 -6.77
CA THR A 56 -16.63 0.31 -5.78
C THR A 56 -18.07 0.40 -6.27
N ARG A 57 -18.44 1.51 -6.94
CA ARG A 57 -19.76 1.68 -7.55
C ARG A 57 -20.04 0.60 -8.57
N GLU A 58 -19.17 0.46 -9.56
CA GLU A 58 -19.31 -0.54 -10.63
C GLU A 58 -19.39 -1.95 -10.05
N HIS A 59 -18.56 -2.25 -9.04
CA HIS A 59 -18.58 -3.54 -8.36
C HIS A 59 -19.92 -3.79 -7.67
N ILE A 60 -20.43 -2.81 -6.91
CA ILE A 60 -21.71 -2.89 -6.22
C ILE A 60 -22.87 -3.01 -7.21
N VAL A 61 -22.88 -2.22 -8.29
CA VAL A 61 -23.91 -2.28 -9.33
C VAL A 61 -23.91 -3.62 -10.03
N THR A 62 -22.74 -4.16 -10.38
CA THR A 62 -22.60 -5.49 -10.99
C THR A 62 -23.10 -6.60 -10.06
N LEU A 63 -22.79 -6.50 -8.77
CA LEU A 63 -23.15 -7.50 -7.79
C LEU A 63 -24.63 -7.45 -7.40
N LEU A 64 -25.19 -6.25 -7.26
CA LEU A 64 -26.50 -5.99 -6.66
C LEU A 64 -27.61 -5.65 -7.65
N GLY A 65 -27.27 -5.11 -8.83
CA GLY A 65 -28.24 -4.69 -9.85
C GLY A 65 -29.08 -3.45 -9.47
N ILE A 66 -28.57 -2.60 -8.58
CA ILE A 66 -29.30 -1.46 -7.98
C ILE A 66 -28.69 -0.09 -8.34
N ASP A 67 -28.43 0.12 -9.63
CA ASP A 67 -27.81 1.36 -10.13
C ASP A 67 -28.62 2.61 -9.79
N ASP A 68 -29.94 2.50 -9.83
CA ASP A 68 -30.94 3.54 -9.58
C ASP A 68 -30.85 4.16 -8.17
N ARG A 69 -30.30 3.43 -7.20
CA ARG A 69 -30.17 3.85 -5.79
C ARG A 69 -28.74 3.79 -5.25
N THR A 70 -27.74 3.71 -6.13
CA THR A 70 -26.32 3.69 -5.77
C THR A 70 -25.63 5.00 -6.15
N TYR A 71 -25.16 5.74 -5.14
CA TYR A 71 -24.60 7.08 -5.27
C TYR A 71 -23.13 7.14 -4.91
N LEU A 72 -22.34 7.77 -5.79
CA LEU A 72 -20.92 8.03 -5.56
C LEU A 72 -20.78 9.26 -4.66
N ILE A 73 -20.28 9.05 -3.44
CA ILE A 73 -20.07 10.10 -2.44
C ILE A 73 -18.67 9.93 -1.86
N TYR A 74 -17.85 10.96 -2.03
CA TYR A 74 -16.55 11.03 -1.39
C TYR A 74 -16.71 11.61 0.02
N PRO A 75 -16.18 10.96 1.06
CA PRO A 75 -16.26 11.48 2.42
C PRO A 75 -15.53 12.83 2.49
N PRO A 76 -16.12 13.86 3.13
CA PRO A 76 -15.44 15.14 3.29
C PRO A 76 -14.19 14.96 4.15
N CYS A 77 -13.11 15.65 3.79
CA CYS A 77 -11.87 15.69 4.55
C CYS A 77 -11.60 17.13 4.98
N ASN A 78 -11.37 17.37 6.28
CA ASN A 78 -10.91 18.67 6.73
C ASN A 78 -9.45 18.84 6.30
N VAL A 79 -9.20 19.82 5.43
CA VAL A 79 -7.88 20.13 4.89
C VAL A 79 -7.28 21.42 5.46
N ASP A 80 -7.93 22.08 6.42
CA ASP A 80 -7.54 23.40 6.92
C ASP A 80 -6.11 23.39 7.47
N LYS A 81 -5.75 22.32 8.19
CA LYS A 81 -4.38 22.15 8.71
C LYS A 81 -3.38 21.85 7.60
N LEU A 82 -3.77 21.04 6.61
CA LEU A 82 -2.90 20.65 5.50
C LEU A 82 -2.57 21.83 4.58
N LEU A 83 -3.55 22.72 4.35
CA LEU A 83 -3.37 23.93 3.54
C LEU A 83 -2.43 24.95 4.20
N LYS A 84 -2.24 24.88 5.52
CA LYS A 84 -1.32 25.76 6.27
C LYS A 84 0.12 25.25 6.30
N ILE A 85 0.39 24.05 5.79
CA ILE A 85 1.72 23.45 5.77
C ILE A 85 2.55 24.11 4.67
N ASN A 86 3.57 24.88 5.07
CA ASN A 86 4.55 25.44 4.15
C ASN A 86 5.66 24.41 3.90
N SER A 87 5.95 24.13 2.63
CA SER A 87 7.00 23.18 2.26
C SER A 87 8.38 23.75 2.54
N LYS A 88 9.22 22.95 3.20
CA LYS A 88 10.66 23.17 3.42
C LYS A 88 11.51 22.26 2.54
N ALA A 89 10.89 21.49 1.64
CA ALA A 89 11.57 20.48 0.84
C ALA A 89 12.60 21.08 -0.12
N GLU A 90 12.31 22.24 -0.72
CA GLU A 90 13.27 22.94 -1.60
C GLU A 90 14.51 23.40 -0.83
N LYS A 91 14.31 23.92 0.39
CA LYS A 91 15.41 24.32 1.28
C LYS A 91 16.28 23.11 1.67
N LEU A 92 15.66 21.98 2.00
CA LEU A 92 16.36 20.74 2.30
C LEU A 92 17.19 20.25 1.11
N LEU A 93 16.66 20.39 -0.10
CA LEU A 93 17.36 20.02 -1.34
C LEU A 93 18.53 20.96 -1.64
N SER A 94 18.35 22.28 -1.55
CA SER A 94 19.37 23.26 -1.91
C SER A 94 20.51 23.35 -0.89
N GLU A 95 20.21 23.24 0.41
CA GLU A 95 21.20 23.40 1.48
C GLU A 95 21.88 22.08 1.86
N GLU A 96 21.16 20.95 1.84
CA GLU A 96 21.66 19.65 2.32
C GLU A 96 21.80 18.58 1.22
N GLY A 97 21.38 18.89 -0.02
CA GLY A 97 21.33 17.89 -1.10
C GLY A 97 20.38 16.72 -0.79
N ARG A 98 19.42 16.92 0.13
CA ARG A 98 18.58 15.85 0.67
C ARG A 98 17.17 15.88 0.09
N VAL A 99 16.66 14.71 -0.26
CA VAL A 99 15.29 14.49 -0.74
C VAL A 99 14.57 13.58 0.23
N GLN A 100 13.50 14.07 0.86
CA GLN A 100 12.66 13.27 1.74
C GLN A 100 11.40 12.79 1.02
N MET A 101 11.20 11.47 1.01
CA MET A 101 9.97 10.81 0.58
C MET A 101 9.18 10.42 1.83
N LEU A 102 7.87 10.64 1.82
CA LEU A 102 6.99 10.28 2.94
C LEU A 102 5.98 9.25 2.46
N SER A 103 5.87 8.13 3.18
CA SER A 103 4.83 7.13 2.98
C SER A 103 3.85 7.19 4.12
N ILE A 104 2.57 7.45 3.82
CA ILE A 104 1.50 7.53 4.83
C ILE A 104 0.53 6.39 4.62
N GLY A 105 0.47 5.46 5.58
CA GLY A 105 -0.48 4.36 5.53
C GLY A 105 -0.27 3.37 6.66
N GLN A 106 -1.34 2.71 7.10
CA GLN A 106 -1.22 1.63 8.08
C GLN A 106 -0.31 0.52 7.59
N ILE A 107 0.42 -0.12 8.50
CA ILE A 107 1.33 -1.22 8.16
C ILE A 107 0.52 -2.46 7.82
N ARG A 108 0.12 -2.59 6.55
CA ARG A 108 -0.79 -3.63 6.07
C ARG A 108 -0.26 -4.29 4.79
N PRO A 109 -0.64 -5.55 4.50
CA PRO A 109 -0.16 -6.26 3.31
C PRO A 109 -0.50 -5.53 2.00
N GLU A 110 -1.71 -5.00 1.88
CA GLU A 110 -2.20 -4.31 0.69
C GLU A 110 -1.52 -2.96 0.42
N LYS A 111 -0.73 -2.45 1.38
CA LYS A 111 0.04 -1.21 1.23
C LYS A 111 1.44 -1.43 0.66
N ASP A 112 1.86 -2.69 0.56
CA ASP A 112 3.12 -3.15 -0.04
C ASP A 112 4.33 -2.26 0.28
N HIS A 113 4.59 -2.08 1.58
CA HIS A 113 5.77 -1.33 2.06
C HIS A 113 7.08 -1.97 1.59
N ARG A 114 7.07 -3.29 1.33
CA ARG A 114 8.24 -4.01 0.81
C ARG A 114 8.67 -3.45 -0.54
N LEU A 115 7.74 -3.18 -1.45
CA LEU A 115 8.03 -2.55 -2.74
C LEU A 115 8.65 -1.16 -2.58
N GLN A 116 8.23 -0.39 -1.58
CA GLN A 116 8.78 0.95 -1.29
C GLN A 116 10.25 0.86 -0.85
N ILE A 117 10.57 -0.12 0.00
CA ILE A 117 11.93 -0.43 0.46
C ILE A 117 12.79 -0.88 -0.73
N CYS A 118 12.28 -1.77 -1.58
CA CYS A 118 12.97 -2.17 -2.81
C CYS A 118 13.26 -0.98 -3.73
N PHE A 119 12.28 -0.10 -3.91
CA PHE A 119 12.42 1.10 -4.72
C PHE A 119 13.53 2.00 -4.18
N LEU A 120 13.58 2.24 -2.86
CA LEU A 120 14.62 3.04 -2.24
C LEU A 120 16.01 2.43 -2.44
N ALA A 121 16.15 1.12 -2.24
CA ALA A 121 17.40 0.40 -2.43
C ALA A 121 17.90 0.48 -3.88
N GLU A 122 17.00 0.31 -4.86
CA GLU A 122 17.32 0.44 -6.28
C GLU A 122 17.65 1.89 -6.68
N LEU A 123 16.93 2.86 -6.13
CA LEU A 123 17.22 4.28 -6.34
C LEU A 123 18.61 4.66 -5.85
N LYS A 124 18.99 4.19 -4.65
CA LYS A 124 20.33 4.43 -4.08
C LYS A 124 21.44 3.87 -4.99
N LYS A 125 21.27 2.64 -5.50
CA LYS A 125 22.21 2.04 -6.47
C LYS A 125 22.36 2.89 -7.72
N ARG A 126 21.26 3.46 -8.24
CA ARG A 126 21.27 4.31 -9.43
C ARG A 126 21.96 5.65 -9.18
N LEU A 127 21.73 6.28 -8.03
CA LEU A 127 22.41 7.54 -7.68
C LEU A 127 23.93 7.37 -7.65
N VAL A 128 24.42 6.28 -7.04
CA VAL A 128 25.85 5.95 -7.03
C VAL A 128 26.37 5.69 -8.45
N LYS A 129 25.64 4.92 -9.26
CA LYS A 129 26.03 4.60 -10.64
C LYS A 129 26.16 5.84 -11.54
N GLU A 130 25.23 6.78 -11.39
CA GLU A 130 25.21 8.04 -12.16
C GLU A 130 26.09 9.14 -11.53
N ASN A 131 26.81 8.82 -10.44
CA ASN A 131 27.67 9.74 -9.70
C ASN A 131 26.94 11.02 -9.25
N LEU A 132 25.69 10.87 -8.80
CA LEU A 132 24.86 11.94 -8.29
C LEU A 132 24.92 12.00 -6.76
N ASP A 133 25.36 13.14 -6.22
CA ASP A 133 25.49 13.36 -4.77
C ASP A 133 24.18 13.87 -4.15
N TYR A 134 23.14 13.03 -4.19
CA TYR A 134 21.87 13.29 -3.51
C TYR A 134 21.62 12.28 -2.39
N LYS A 135 21.18 12.77 -1.24
CA LYS A 135 20.79 11.95 -0.09
C LYS A 135 19.29 11.72 -0.12
N VAL A 136 18.85 10.49 -0.35
CA VAL A 136 17.41 10.17 -0.33
C VAL A 136 17.04 9.53 1.00
N ARG A 137 15.97 10.05 1.62
CA ARG A 137 15.39 9.50 2.84
C ARG A 137 13.93 9.11 2.60
N LEU A 138 13.54 7.90 2.94
CA LEU A 138 12.15 7.49 3.03
C LEU A 138 11.70 7.50 4.49
N VAL A 139 10.58 8.15 4.79
CA VAL A 139 9.93 8.10 6.10
C VAL A 139 8.65 7.29 5.95
N ILE A 140 8.57 6.13 6.59
CA ILE A 140 7.36 5.32 6.65
C ILE A 140 6.57 5.71 7.89
N CYS A 141 5.49 6.47 7.67
CA CYS A 141 4.56 6.89 8.69
C CYS A 141 3.32 5.99 8.65
N GLY A 142 3.28 5.01 9.56
CA GLY A 142 2.23 4.01 9.56
C GLY A 142 1.69 3.65 10.93
N GLY A 143 0.39 3.44 10.99
CA GLY A 143 -0.27 2.92 12.19
C GLY A 143 -0.18 1.41 12.29
N CYS A 144 0.11 0.90 13.49
CA CYS A 144 -0.01 -0.51 13.85
C CYS A 144 -1.16 -0.68 14.84
N ARG A 145 -2.22 -1.38 14.41
CA ARG A 145 -3.45 -1.52 15.21
C ARG A 145 -3.44 -2.71 16.16
N ASP A 146 -2.70 -3.74 15.77
CA ASP A 146 -2.69 -5.04 16.43
C ASP A 146 -1.26 -5.62 16.42
N GLN A 147 -1.07 -6.75 17.11
CA GLN A 147 0.24 -7.40 17.17
C GLN A 147 0.73 -7.89 15.80
N GLN A 148 -0.16 -8.16 14.84
CA GLN A 148 0.25 -8.59 13.50
C GLN A 148 0.86 -7.43 12.71
N ASP A 149 0.29 -6.23 12.83
CA ASP A 149 0.88 -5.02 12.24
C ASP A 149 2.24 -4.70 12.86
N VAL A 150 2.38 -4.86 14.18
CA VAL A 150 3.65 -4.67 14.88
C VAL A 150 4.70 -5.67 14.40
N GLN A 151 4.33 -6.95 14.28
CA GLN A 151 5.26 -7.96 13.78
C GLN A 151 5.64 -7.68 12.32
N ARG A 152 4.68 -7.30 11.47
CA ARG A 152 4.94 -6.92 10.08
C ARG A 152 5.91 -5.74 9.97
N ALA A 153 5.79 -4.75 10.85
CA ALA A 153 6.73 -3.63 10.89
C ALA A 153 8.16 -4.11 11.20
N LYS A 154 8.32 -5.01 12.18
CA LYS A 154 9.62 -5.61 12.50
C LYS A 154 10.21 -6.42 11.34
N ASP A 155 9.38 -7.23 10.69
CA ASP A 155 9.83 -8.03 9.54
C ASP A 155 10.28 -7.11 8.38
N LEU A 156 9.60 -5.98 8.17
CA LEU A 156 9.99 -4.99 7.17
C LEU A 156 11.25 -4.21 7.55
N GLN A 157 11.49 -3.96 8.84
CA GLN A 157 12.72 -3.36 9.34
C GLN A 157 13.92 -4.26 9.06
N LEU A 158 13.83 -5.54 9.42
CA LEU A 158 14.85 -6.53 9.11
C LEU A 158 15.10 -6.62 7.59
N TYR A 159 14.03 -6.62 6.80
CA TYR A 159 14.14 -6.63 5.34
C TYR A 159 14.86 -5.38 4.78
N ALA A 160 14.69 -4.21 5.39
CA ALA A 160 15.40 -3.00 4.98
C ALA A 160 16.91 -3.11 5.26
N GLU A 161 17.28 -3.67 6.41
CA GLU A 161 18.68 -3.96 6.76
C GLU A 161 19.30 -4.96 5.76
N GLU A 162 18.58 -6.03 5.41
CA GLU A 162 19.01 -6.99 4.38
C GLU A 162 19.24 -6.34 3.00
N MET A 163 18.47 -5.29 2.68
CA MET A 163 18.63 -4.51 1.45
C MET A 163 19.79 -3.48 1.53
N GLY A 164 20.49 -3.41 2.64
CA GLY A 164 21.62 -2.50 2.87
C GLY A 164 21.20 -1.04 3.11
N LEU A 165 19.98 -0.83 3.59
CA LEU A 165 19.49 0.49 3.97
C LEU A 165 19.81 0.77 5.44
N THR A 166 20.19 2.00 5.72
CA THR A 166 20.57 2.47 7.06
C THR A 166 19.48 3.36 7.65
N ASP A 167 19.58 3.68 8.95
CA ASP A 167 18.67 4.60 9.64
C ASP A 167 18.65 6.02 9.02
N ASP A 168 19.71 6.40 8.29
CA ASP A 168 19.78 7.66 7.54
C ASP A 168 18.93 7.62 6.26
N ASP A 169 18.79 6.43 5.65
CA ASP A 169 18.02 6.20 4.44
C ASP A 169 16.52 5.99 4.76
N LEU A 170 16.20 5.30 5.86
CA LEU A 170 14.83 4.88 6.18
C LEU A 170 14.44 5.20 7.64
N GLU A 171 13.42 6.04 7.83
CA GLU A 171 12.86 6.35 9.15
C GLU A 171 11.50 5.65 9.35
N TRP A 172 11.33 5.02 10.51
CA TRP A 172 10.07 4.39 10.94
C TRP A 172 9.30 5.29 11.91
N ALA A 173 8.37 6.07 11.38
CA ALA A 173 7.49 6.96 12.15
C ALA A 173 6.17 6.24 12.51
N LEU A 174 6.26 5.18 13.33
CA LEU A 174 5.10 4.37 13.68
C LEU A 174 4.20 5.06 14.71
N ASN A 175 2.87 5.03 14.48
CA ASN A 175 1.85 5.56 15.40
C ASN A 175 2.09 7.01 15.87
N VAL A 176 2.69 7.86 15.01
CA VAL A 176 2.97 9.26 15.35
C VAL A 176 1.69 10.09 15.49
N SER A 177 1.76 11.15 16.30
CA SER A 177 0.66 12.11 16.46
C SER A 177 0.40 12.89 15.16
N ALA A 178 -0.80 13.46 15.04
CA ALA A 178 -1.17 14.30 13.91
C ALA A 178 -0.22 15.51 13.75
N ASP A 179 0.25 16.08 14.87
CA ASP A 179 1.18 17.22 14.83
C ASP A 179 2.55 16.80 14.32
N LYS A 180 3.06 15.64 14.76
CA LYS A 180 4.32 15.09 14.25
C LYS A 180 4.21 14.75 12.75
N LEU A 181 3.07 14.20 12.32
CA LEU A 181 2.80 13.95 10.90
C LEU A 181 2.78 15.27 10.10
N ALA A 182 2.15 16.32 10.63
CA ALA A 182 2.16 17.64 10.01
C ALA A 182 3.59 18.18 9.86
N SER A 183 4.44 18.03 10.88
CA SER A 183 5.85 18.39 10.78
C SER A 183 6.60 17.58 9.72
N LEU A 184 6.36 16.27 9.61
CA LEU A 184 6.98 15.44 8.57
C LEU A 184 6.52 15.82 7.16
N LEU A 185 5.26 16.24 7.03
CA LEU A 185 4.70 16.74 5.78
C LEU A 185 5.41 18.01 5.32
N GLU A 186 5.90 18.89 6.20
CA GLU A 186 6.63 20.11 5.80
C GLU A 186 7.88 19.79 4.97
N TYR A 187 8.57 18.69 5.25
CA TYR A 187 9.83 18.34 4.59
C TYR A 187 9.67 17.43 3.38
N ARG A 188 8.43 17.04 3.02
CA ARG A 188 8.19 16.06 1.96
C ARG A 188 8.47 16.63 0.57
N PHE A 189 9.22 15.89 -0.23
CA PHE A 189 9.36 16.11 -1.67
C PHE A 189 8.43 15.19 -2.46
N VAL A 190 8.25 13.95 -2.02
CA VAL A 190 7.37 12.95 -2.63
C VAL A 190 6.46 12.34 -1.56
N LEU A 191 5.19 12.09 -1.89
CA LEU A 191 4.22 11.44 -1.01
C LEU A 191 3.71 10.12 -1.62
N PHE A 192 3.87 9.03 -0.89
CA PHE A 192 3.26 7.73 -1.19
C PHE A 192 2.03 7.51 -0.30
N ALA A 193 0.85 7.32 -0.90
CA ALA A 193 -0.39 6.98 -0.18
C ALA A 193 -0.88 5.54 -0.49
N LYS A 194 -0.49 5.05 -1.67
CA LYS A 194 -0.60 3.66 -2.13
C LYS A 194 0.32 3.55 -3.36
N ILE A 195 1.30 2.65 -3.34
CA ILE A 195 2.03 2.31 -4.55
C ILE A 195 1.28 1.15 -5.20
N GLU A 196 0.40 1.46 -6.14
CA GLU A 196 0.05 0.49 -7.18
C GLU A 196 0.96 0.82 -8.35
N LEU A 197 2.09 0.11 -8.48
CA LEU A 197 2.88 0.10 -9.71
C LEU A 197 2.45 -1.12 -10.52
N PRO A 198 1.38 -1.07 -11.33
CA PRO A 198 0.97 -2.21 -12.13
C PRO A 198 1.95 -2.54 -13.27
N PHE A 199 3.12 -1.88 -13.40
CA PHE A 199 3.88 -1.94 -14.66
C PHE A 199 5.42 -1.97 -14.58
N TRP A 200 6.06 -1.91 -13.41
CA TRP A 200 7.53 -1.79 -13.33
C TRP A 200 8.28 -3.02 -12.80
N CYS A 201 7.59 -4.04 -12.29
CA CYS A 201 8.24 -5.21 -11.67
C CYS A 201 8.24 -6.48 -12.52
N GLU A 202 7.79 -6.44 -13.78
CA GLU A 202 7.69 -7.65 -14.61
C GLU A 202 8.95 -8.01 -15.40
N ASN A 203 9.99 -7.16 -15.45
CA ASN A 203 11.15 -7.42 -16.32
C ASN A 203 12.53 -7.18 -15.71
N ARG A 204 12.70 -7.22 -14.37
CA ARG A 204 14.05 -7.13 -13.78
C ARG A 204 14.23 -7.69 -12.36
N ILE A 205 13.49 -8.73 -12.00
CA ILE A 205 13.89 -9.58 -10.86
C ILE A 205 14.87 -10.63 -11.42
N PRO A 206 16.16 -10.62 -11.03
CA PRO A 206 17.05 -11.71 -11.40
C PRO A 206 16.52 -13.02 -10.78
N PRO A 207 16.37 -14.11 -11.56
CA PRO A 207 16.06 -15.39 -10.97
C PRO A 207 17.32 -15.89 -10.28
N LYS A 208 17.20 -16.25 -9.00
CA LYS A 208 17.98 -17.27 -8.25
C LYS A 208 18.30 -16.80 -6.82
N CYS A 209 17.52 -17.29 -5.88
CA CYS A 209 18.01 -17.80 -4.59
C CYS A 209 17.12 -18.99 -4.20
N THR A 210 17.13 -20.01 -5.06
CA THR A 210 16.77 -21.38 -4.71
C THR A 210 18.02 -22.18 -5.01
N HIS A 211 18.80 -22.51 -3.99
CA HIS A 211 19.66 -23.71 -3.83
C HIS A 211 20.46 -23.53 -2.54
N MET A 212 19.99 -24.15 -1.46
CA MET A 212 20.83 -24.64 -0.36
C MET A 212 20.63 -26.15 -0.30
N THR A 213 21.48 -26.84 -1.06
CA THR A 213 22.24 -28.07 -0.76
C THR A 213 23.35 -28.12 -1.77
#